data_AF-A0A378FTK8-F1
#
_entry.id   AF-A0A378FTK8-F1
#
_cell.length_a   1.000
_cell.length_b   1.000
_cell.length_c   1.000
_cell.angle_alpha   90.00
_cell.angle_beta   90.00
_cell.angle_gamma   90.00
#
_symmetry.space_group_name_H-M   'P 1'
#
loop_
_entity.id
_entity.type
_entity.pdbx_description
1 polymer ?
#
loop_
_entity_poly.entity_id
_entity_poly.type
_entity_poly.pdbx_seq_one_letter_code
_entity_poly.pdbx_strand_id
1 'polypeptide(L)'
;MTTSTPRLERCDLGRSLPVWTPARDTVLVENTPIDYLDFASPVSGLGSKMGLDATNKWPGETQREWGRPIKKDPAVTARIDAIWDELAIFKQQ
;
A
#
# COMPACT_ATOMS: atom_id res chain seq x y z
N MET A 1 -2.29 47.04 11.05
CA MET A 1 -2.61 45.80 11.77
C MET A 1 -3.29 44.86 10.78
N THR A 2 -2.49 44.10 10.03
CA THR A 2 -2.99 43.14 9.04
C THR A 2 -3.17 41.80 9.77
N THR A 3 -4.43 41.42 10.02
CA THR A 3 -4.75 40.11 10.57
C THR A 3 -4.44 39.06 9.52
N SER A 4 -3.30 38.38 9.70
CA SER A 4 -2.95 37.20 8.93
C SER A 4 -3.86 36.05 9.37
N THR A 5 -4.89 35.78 8.58
CA THR A 5 -5.68 34.56 8.70
C THR A 5 -4.73 33.36 8.63
N PRO A 6 -4.77 32.42 9.59
CA PRO A 6 -3.92 31.24 9.52
C PRO A 6 -4.38 30.42 8.31
N ARG A 7 -3.47 30.32 7.33
CA ARG A 7 -3.57 29.45 6.17
C ARG A 7 -3.82 28.04 6.71
N LEU A 8 -5.06 27.56 6.57
CA LEU A 8 -5.43 26.16 6.75
C LEU A 8 -4.31 25.30 6.19
N GLU A 9 -3.71 24.50 7.06
CA GLU A 9 -2.70 23.53 6.68
C GLU A 9 -3.26 22.73 5.50
N ARG A 10 -2.55 22.84 4.38
CA ARG A 10 -2.76 21.98 3.23
C ARG A 10 -2.79 20.56 3.78
N CYS A 11 -3.93 19.90 3.67
CA CYS A 11 -4.00 18.46 3.76
C CYS A 11 -2.90 17.87 2.85
N ASP A 12 -1.79 17.42 3.43
CA ASP A 12 -0.73 16.64 2.78
C ASP A 12 -1.22 15.23 2.36
N LEU A 13 -2.49 15.13 1.96
CA LEU A 13 -3.15 13.90 1.48
C LEU A 13 -2.62 13.44 0.11
N GLY A 14 -1.76 14.24 -0.54
CA GLY A 14 -1.25 13.98 -1.89
C GLY A 14 0.08 13.23 -1.99
N ARG A 15 0.70 12.83 -0.86
CA ARG A 15 2.03 12.18 -0.87
C ARG A 15 1.99 10.68 -0.57
N SER A 16 0.83 10.06 -0.69
CA SER A 16 0.71 8.59 -0.67
C SER A 16 0.96 8.06 -2.08
N LEU A 17 1.94 7.16 -2.23
CA LEU A 17 2.31 6.34 -3.40
C LEU A 17 3.48 6.87 -4.25
N PRO A 18 4.38 6.00 -4.76
CA PRO A 18 4.36 4.54 -4.78
C PRO A 18 5.32 3.88 -3.78
N VAL A 19 4.88 2.76 -3.22
CA VAL A 19 5.60 1.95 -2.22
C VAL A 19 6.78 1.15 -2.84
N TRP A 20 6.74 0.98 -4.17
CA TRP A 20 7.64 0.08 -4.92
C TRP A 20 8.17 0.76 -6.18
N THR A 21 9.47 0.57 -6.46
CA THR A 21 10.17 1.03 -7.67
C THR A 21 10.69 -0.19 -8.44
N PRO A 22 10.29 -0.39 -9.73
CA PRO A 22 10.46 -1.66 -10.43
C PRO A 22 11.87 -2.28 -10.41
N ALA A 23 12.90 -1.47 -10.64
CA ALA A 23 14.27 -1.98 -10.72
C ALA A 23 14.93 -2.20 -9.34
N ARG A 24 14.56 -1.40 -8.32
CA ARG A 24 15.19 -1.48 -6.99
C ARG A 24 14.54 -2.55 -6.12
N ASP A 25 13.23 -2.66 -6.21
CA ASP A 25 12.42 -3.41 -5.25
C ASP A 25 11.95 -4.77 -5.84
N THR A 26 12.63 -5.26 -6.87
CA THR A 26 12.39 -6.58 -7.48
C THR A 26 13.64 -7.43 -7.37
N VAL A 27 13.48 -8.66 -6.88
CA VAL A 27 14.52 -9.68 -6.89
C VAL A 27 14.07 -10.82 -7.78
N LEU A 28 14.91 -11.18 -8.75
CA LEU A 28 14.69 -12.32 -9.63
C LEU A 28 15.72 -13.38 -9.31
N VAL A 29 15.25 -14.60 -9.03
CA VAL A 29 16.12 -15.77 -8.84
C VAL A 29 15.71 -16.80 -9.88
N GLU A 30 16.67 -17.16 -10.73
CA GLU A 30 16.49 -18.16 -11.78
C GLU A 30 16.84 -19.57 -11.28
N ASN A 31 16.43 -20.59 -12.03
CA ASN A 31 16.77 -22.00 -11.79
C ASN A 31 16.37 -22.52 -10.39
N THR A 32 15.19 -22.11 -9.92
CA THR A 32 14.61 -22.58 -8.67
C THR A 32 13.61 -23.71 -8.91
N PRO A 33 13.43 -24.64 -7.95
CA PRO A 33 12.40 -25.66 -8.03
C PRO A 33 11.00 -25.02 -8.19
N ILE A 34 10.28 -25.45 -9.22
CA ILE A 34 8.90 -25.05 -9.55
C ILE A 34 8.06 -26.33 -9.69
N ASP A 35 6.75 -26.22 -9.53
CA ASP A 35 5.84 -27.35 -9.72
C ASP A 35 5.98 -27.92 -11.15
N TYR A 36 6.04 -29.24 -11.26
CA TYR A 36 6.07 -29.96 -12.54
C TYR A 36 4.86 -29.58 -13.42
N LEU A 37 3.72 -29.28 -12.79
CA LEU A 37 2.47 -28.93 -13.47
C LEU A 37 2.44 -27.49 -14.01
N ASP A 38 3.46 -26.67 -13.70
CA ASP A 38 3.57 -25.32 -14.22
C ASP A 38 4.16 -25.32 -15.64
N PHE A 39 3.28 -25.28 -16.64
CA PHE A 39 3.63 -25.21 -18.06
C PHE A 39 4.24 -23.86 -18.48
N ALA A 40 4.21 -22.84 -17.61
CA ALA A 40 4.89 -21.58 -17.87
C ALA A 40 6.39 -21.65 -17.51
N SER A 41 6.82 -22.71 -16.83
CA SER A 41 8.24 -22.96 -16.57
C SER A 41 8.99 -23.34 -17.85
N PRO A 42 10.21 -22.82 -18.07
CA PRO A 42 10.97 -23.13 -19.29
C PRO A 42 11.41 -24.59 -19.35
N VAL A 43 11.62 -25.23 -18.19
CA VAL A 43 11.93 -26.65 -18.04
C VAL A 43 11.07 -27.20 -16.92
N SER A 44 10.47 -28.37 -17.13
CA SER A 44 9.62 -28.96 -16.11
C SER A 44 10.38 -29.18 -14.79
N GLY A 45 9.83 -28.68 -13.69
CA GLY A 45 10.46 -28.71 -12.37
C GLY A 45 11.45 -27.58 -12.08
N LEU A 46 11.79 -26.73 -13.07
CA LEU A 46 12.76 -25.65 -12.95
C LEU A 46 12.24 -24.34 -13.59
N GLY A 47 12.14 -23.29 -12.78
CA GLY A 47 11.76 -21.97 -13.26
C GLY A 47 12.33 -20.85 -12.40
N SER A 48 11.85 -19.63 -12.62
CA SER A 48 12.26 -18.46 -11.86
C SER A 48 11.23 -18.10 -10.79
N LYS A 49 11.68 -17.40 -9.75
CA LYS A 49 10.82 -16.75 -8.77
C LYS A 49 11.12 -15.26 -8.75
N MET A 50 10.07 -14.47 -8.61
CA MET A 50 10.13 -13.03 -8.48
C MET A 50 9.68 -12.63 -7.07
N GLY A 51 10.55 -11.95 -6.34
CA GLY A 51 10.23 -11.28 -5.08
C GLY A 51 9.97 -9.81 -5.35
N LEU A 52 8.84 -9.29 -4.84
CA LEU A 52 8.48 -7.88 -4.90
C LEU A 52 8.49 -7.33 -3.47
N ASP A 53 9.39 -6.41 -3.17
CA ASP A 53 9.44 -5.75 -1.87
C ASP A 53 8.57 -4.49 -1.86
N ALA A 54 7.30 -4.67 -1.49
CA ALA A 54 6.32 -3.59 -1.33
C ALA A 54 6.21 -3.08 0.11
N THR A 55 7.29 -3.12 0.90
CA THR A 55 7.32 -2.52 2.24
C THR A 55 7.68 -1.02 2.19
N ASN A 56 7.33 -0.29 3.26
CA ASN A 56 7.81 1.08 3.44
C ASN A 56 9.31 1.09 3.65
N LYS A 57 10.02 1.90 2.87
CA LYS A 57 11.49 1.92 2.87
C LYS A 57 12.06 2.65 4.07
N TRP A 58 13.11 2.06 4.65
CA TRP A 58 13.80 2.63 5.81
C TRP A 58 14.83 3.69 5.39
N PRO A 59 15.29 4.55 6.32
CA PRO A 59 16.39 5.48 6.04
C PRO A 59 17.62 4.72 5.53
N GLY A 60 18.07 5.06 4.31
CA GLY A 60 19.19 4.38 3.63
C GLY A 60 18.79 3.65 2.35
N GLU A 61 17.55 3.19 2.22
CA GLU A 61 17.04 2.53 1.01
C GLU A 61 16.49 3.53 -0.02
N THR A 62 16.14 4.74 0.43
CA THR A 62 15.69 5.85 -0.43
C THR A 62 16.08 7.20 0.17
N GLN A 63 16.36 8.17 -0.70
CA GLN A 63 16.59 9.58 -0.31
C GLN A 63 15.31 10.42 -0.35
N ARG A 64 14.18 9.83 -0.77
CA ARG A 64 12.90 10.53 -0.93
C ARG A 64 12.14 10.54 0.39
N GLU A 65 11.41 11.62 0.66
CA GLU A 65 10.43 11.65 1.73
C GLU A 65 9.31 10.64 1.46
N TRP A 66 9.03 9.81 2.46
CA TRP A 66 7.98 8.80 2.36
C TRP A 66 6.64 9.35 2.82
N GLY A 67 5.57 8.93 2.14
CA GLY A 67 4.20 9.27 2.52
C GLY A 67 3.84 8.70 3.90
N ARG A 68 3.06 9.47 4.69
CA ARG A 68 2.50 8.96 5.94
C ARG A 68 1.21 8.20 5.65
N PRO A 69 1.03 6.97 6.17
CA PRO A 69 -0.19 6.23 5.97
C PRO A 69 -1.36 6.97 6.64
N ILE A 70 -2.46 7.10 5.91
CA ILE A 70 -3.70 7.67 6.45
C ILE A 70 -4.26 6.66 7.46
N LYS A 71 -4.36 7.07 8.72
CA LYS A 71 -5.02 6.30 9.78
C LYS A 71 -6.40 6.89 10.02
N LYS A 72 -7.42 6.04 10.05
CA LYS A 72 -8.77 6.43 10.45
C LYS A 72 -8.76 6.83 11.93
N ASP A 73 -9.57 7.81 12.29
CA ASP A 73 -9.82 8.15 13.70
C ASP A 73 -10.62 6.99 14.35
N PRO A 74 -10.12 6.40 15.46
CA PRO A 74 -10.80 5.29 16.12
C PRO A 74 -12.17 5.69 16.70
N ALA A 75 -12.34 6.93 17.16
CA ALA A 75 -13.61 7.39 17.71
C ALA A 75 -14.67 7.55 16.63
N VAL A 76 -14.29 8.06 15.45
CA VAL A 76 -15.20 8.16 14.30
C VAL A 76 -15.57 6.77 13.80
N THR A 77 -14.58 5.86 13.70
CA THR A 77 -14.83 4.48 13.25
C THR A 77 -15.81 3.78 14.19
N ALA A 78 -15.56 3.80 15.51
CA ALA A 78 -16.44 3.18 16.49
C ALA A 78 -17.86 3.78 16.49
N ARG A 79 -17.98 5.09 16.28
CA ARG A 79 -19.29 5.74 16.17
C ARG A 79 -20.05 5.26 14.93
N ILE A 80 -19.40 5.19 13.77
CA ILE A 80 -20.04 4.73 12.53
C ILE A 80 -20.42 3.26 12.65
N ASP A 81 -19.56 2.43 13.25
CA ASP A 81 -19.86 1.01 13.49
C ASP A 81 -21.11 0.84 14.36
N ALA A 82 -21.31 1.69 15.37
CA ALA A 82 -22.49 1.65 16.24
C ALA A 82 -23.80 2.05 15.53
N ILE A 83 -23.75 2.96 14.57
CA ILE A 83 -24.94 3.45 13.84
C ILE A 83 -25.15 2.75 12.49
N TRP A 84 -24.27 1.82 12.10
CA TRP A 84 -24.24 1.25 10.75
C TRP A 84 -25.53 0.53 10.38
N ASP A 85 -26.11 -0.22 11.32
CA ASP A 85 -27.35 -0.97 11.12
C ASP A 85 -28.58 -0.04 11.04
N GLU A 86 -28.58 1.05 11.82
CA GLU A 86 -29.65 2.05 11.81
C GLU A 86 -29.71 2.83 10.49
N LEU A 87 -28.55 2.98 9.82
CA LEU A 87 -28.46 3.72 8.57
C LEU A 87 -29.12 2.98 7.38
N ALA A 88 -29.45 1.69 7.53
CA ALA A 88 -30.22 0.88 6.56
C ALA A 88 -29.79 1.08 5.09
N ILE A 89 -28.48 1.20 4.86
CA ILE A 89 -27.89 1.65 3.58
C ILE A 89 -28.02 0.57 2.50
N PHE A 90 -28.07 -0.70 2.90
CA PHE A 90 -28.28 -1.83 2.00
C PHE A 90 -29.71 -2.36 2.13
N LYS A 91 -30.42 -2.48 0.99
CA LYS A 91 -31.73 -3.16 0.97
C LYS A 91 -31.53 -4.63 1.31
N GLN A 92 -32.21 -5.10 2.35
CA GLN A 92 -32.39 -6.54 2.54
C GLN A 92 -33.35 -7.03 1.45
N GLN A 93 -32.88 -8.00 0.67
CA GLN A 93 -33.55 -8.52 -0.50
C GLN A 93 -34.38 -9.75 -0.15
#